data_AF-A0A2I0U4P9-F1
#
_entry.id   AF-A0A2I0U4P9-F1
#
_cell.length_a   1.000
_cell.length_b   1.000
_cell.length_c   1.000
_cell.angle_alpha   90.00
_cell.angle_beta   90.00
_cell.angle_gamma   90.00
#
_symmetry.space_group_name_H-M   'P 1'
#
loop_
_entity.id
_entity.type
_entity.pdbx_description
1 polymer ?
#
loop_
_entity_poly.entity_id
_entity_poly.type
_entity_poly.pdbx_seq_one_letter_code
_entity_poly.pdbx_strand_id
1 'polypeptide(L)'
;MEQLIMGVISEHMEEKKAIRSSQHGFTKGKSCLTNLIAFYDGMTGWIDERRVVDVVYLDFSKAFDTVSHSILIAKLRKCGLDKWTVKWIENWLKDRAQRVMIRGTESSWKSVTSGVPQGSVLGPVL
;
A
#
# COMPACT_ATOMS: atom_id res chain seq x y z
N MET A 1 16.31 -4.34 -8.66
CA MET A 1 15.73 -5.53 -8.02
C MET A 1 14.30 -5.27 -7.54
N GLU A 2 14.04 -4.22 -6.77
CA GLU A 2 12.66 -3.86 -6.35
C GLU A 2 11.66 -3.75 -7.51
N GLN A 3 12.05 -3.13 -8.63
CA GLN A 3 11.21 -3.04 -9.85
C GLN A 3 10.78 -4.41 -10.39
N LEU A 4 11.66 -5.42 -10.33
CA LEU A 4 11.35 -6.78 -10.77
C LEU A 4 10.33 -7.42 -9.83
N ILE A 5 10.57 -7.30 -8.52
CA ILE A 5 9.68 -7.82 -7.48
C ILE A 5 8.30 -7.14 -7.57
N MET A 6 8.27 -5.82 -7.81
CA MET A 6 7.04 -5.08 -8.03
C MET A 6 6.24 -5.65 -9.20
N GLY A 7 6.91 -5.98 -10.32
CA GLY A 7 6.28 -6.62 -11.48
C GLY A 7 5.61 -7.95 -11.11
N VAL A 8 6.35 -8.83 -10.43
CA VAL A 8 5.84 -10.13 -9.95
C VAL A 8 4.63 -9.97 -9.01
N ILE A 9 4.72 -9.05 -8.04
CA ILE A 9 3.61 -8.79 -7.12
C ILE A 9 2.38 -8.27 -7.90
N SER A 10 2.59 -7.33 -8.81
CA SER A 10 1.49 -6.66 -9.53
C SER A 10 0.73 -7.65 -10.42
N GLU A 11 1.46 -8.46 -11.18
CA GLU A 11 0.90 -9.53 -12.02
C GLU A 11 0.09 -10.52 -11.16
N HIS A 12 0.68 -11.00 -10.06
CA HIS A 12 0.01 -11.93 -9.15
C HIS A 12 -1.28 -11.33 -8.53
N MET A 13 -1.25 -10.06 -8.12
CA MET A 13 -2.41 -9.38 -7.54
C MET A 13 -3.54 -9.19 -8.55
N GLU A 14 -3.21 -8.92 -9.82
CA GLU A 14 -4.17 -8.83 -10.92
C GLU A 14 -4.79 -10.20 -11.21
N GLU A 15 -3.99 -11.25 -11.37
CA GLU A 15 -4.46 -12.62 -11.64
C GLU A 15 -5.39 -13.15 -10.54
N LYS A 16 -5.02 -12.94 -9.28
CA LYS A 16 -5.82 -13.39 -8.13
C LYS A 16 -7.01 -12.49 -7.82
N LYS A 17 -7.16 -11.37 -8.54
CA LYS A 17 -8.16 -10.32 -8.24
C LYS A 17 -8.12 -9.94 -6.75
N ALA A 18 -6.92 -9.89 -6.19
CA ALA A 18 -6.71 -9.65 -4.76
C ALA A 18 -7.06 -8.21 -4.37
N ILE A 19 -6.96 -7.28 -5.33
CA ILE A 19 -7.31 -5.88 -5.19
C ILE A 19 -8.69 -5.63 -5.81
N ARG A 20 -9.58 -4.95 -5.07
CA ARG A 20 -10.93 -4.61 -5.57
C ARG A 20 -10.86 -3.59 -6.69
N SER A 21 -11.82 -3.64 -7.61
CA SER A 21 -11.94 -2.67 -8.70
C SER A 21 -12.16 -1.23 -8.21
N SER A 22 -12.62 -1.02 -6.99
CA SER A 22 -12.76 0.30 -6.37
C SER A 22 -11.45 0.87 -5.80
N GLN A 23 -10.33 0.15 -5.86
CA GLN A 23 -9.01 0.70 -5.49
C GLN A 23 -8.46 1.51 -6.67
N HIS A 24 -8.19 2.80 -6.44
CA HIS A 24 -7.61 3.69 -7.45
C HIS A 24 -6.17 4.10 -7.12
N GLY A 25 -5.81 4.16 -5.83
CA GLY A 25 -4.44 4.47 -5.41
C GLY A 25 -3.45 3.42 -5.91
N PHE A 26 -2.34 3.88 -6.47
CA PHE A 26 -1.21 3.06 -6.95
C PHE A 26 -1.60 1.92 -7.90
N THR A 27 -2.71 2.08 -8.63
CA THR A 27 -3.21 1.07 -9.56
C THR A 27 -3.01 1.56 -10.99
N LYS A 28 -2.40 0.74 -11.84
CA LYS A 28 -2.15 1.08 -13.25
C LYS A 28 -3.46 1.41 -13.96
N GLY A 29 -3.46 2.50 -14.74
CA GLY A 29 -4.64 2.95 -15.49
C GLY A 29 -5.72 3.63 -14.65
N LYS A 30 -5.49 3.87 -13.35
CA LYS A 30 -6.39 4.62 -12.47
C LYS A 30 -5.71 5.87 -11.92
N SER A 31 -6.52 6.86 -11.55
CA SER A 31 -6.05 8.14 -11.03
C SER A 31 -7.05 8.68 -10.01
N CYS A 32 -6.68 9.79 -9.36
CA CYS A 32 -7.60 10.52 -8.50
C CYS A 32 -8.85 10.98 -9.26
N LEU A 33 -8.72 11.32 -10.55
CA LEU A 33 -9.85 11.73 -11.39
C LEU A 33 -10.79 10.54 -11.64
N THR A 34 -10.27 9.36 -11.99
CA THR A 34 -11.14 8.20 -12.20
C THR A 34 -11.84 7.76 -10.92
N ASN A 35 -11.20 7.95 -9.76
CA ASN A 35 -11.82 7.73 -8.46
C ASN A 35 -12.99 8.68 -8.22
N LEU A 36 -12.76 9.97 -8.50
CA LEU A 36 -13.76 11.01 -8.33
C LEU A 36 -14.98 10.77 -9.24
N ILE A 37 -14.74 10.42 -10.50
CA ILE A 37 -15.81 10.09 -11.45
C ILE A 37 -16.62 8.88 -10.96
N ALA A 38 -15.95 7.78 -10.57
CA ALA A 38 -16.64 6.58 -10.09
C ALA A 38 -17.44 6.84 -8.80
N PHE A 39 -16.93 7.70 -7.92
CA PHE A 39 -17.64 8.13 -6.73
C PHE A 39 -18.89 8.94 -7.07
N TYR A 40 -18.76 9.98 -7.92
CA TYR A 40 -19.91 10.81 -8.30
C TYR A 40 -20.98 10.02 -9.02
N ASP A 41 -20.61 9.13 -9.94
CA ASP A 41 -21.55 8.28 -10.68
C ASP A 41 -22.44 7.46 -9.73
N GLY A 42 -21.83 6.82 -8.71
CA GLY A 42 -22.58 6.08 -7.69
C GLY A 42 -23.46 6.97 -6.81
N MET A 43 -22.93 8.12 -6.38
CA MET A 43 -23.66 9.09 -5.57
C MET A 43 -24.89 9.64 -6.31
N THR A 44 -24.73 10.06 -7.56
CA THR A 44 -25.82 10.63 -8.36
C THR A 44 -26.91 9.60 -8.62
N GLY A 45 -26.55 8.34 -8.90
CA GLY A 45 -27.53 7.27 -9.06
C GLY A 45 -28.41 7.07 -7.82
N TRP A 46 -27.83 7.10 -6.62
CA TRP A 46 -28.62 6.99 -5.38
C TRP A 46 -29.49 8.23 -5.11
N ILE A 47 -29.00 9.42 -5.45
CA ILE A 47 -29.75 10.67 -5.30
C ILE A 47 -30.96 10.69 -6.25
N ASP A 48 -30.78 10.24 -7.49
CA ASP A 48 -31.86 10.14 -8.48
C ASP A 48 -32.96 9.18 -8.02
N GLU A 49 -32.58 8.10 -7.31
CA GLU A 49 -33.50 7.18 -6.64
C GLU A 49 -34.10 7.73 -5.34
N ARG A 50 -33.85 9.01 -5.00
CA ARG A 50 -34.30 9.70 -3.79
C ARG A 50 -33.82 9.04 -2.48
N ARG A 51 -32.67 8.37 -2.50
CA ARG A 51 -32.05 7.81 -1.30
C ARG A 51 -31.28 8.91 -0.55
N VAL A 52 -31.26 8.81 0.77
CA VAL A 52 -30.35 9.62 1.60
C VAL A 52 -28.95 9.01 1.49
N VAL A 53 -27.94 9.85 1.27
CA VAL A 53 -26.56 9.40 1.11
C VAL A 53 -25.66 10.17 2.08
N ASP A 54 -24.96 9.44 2.92
CA ASP A 54 -23.93 9.95 3.83
C ASP A 54 -22.57 9.39 3.42
N VAL A 55 -21.51 10.19 3.57
CA VAL A 55 -20.14 9.83 3.16
C VAL A 55 -19.20 9.95 4.34
N VAL A 56 -18.45 8.87 4.59
CA VAL A 56 -17.42 8.83 5.64
C VAL A 56 -16.05 8.80 4.99
N TYR A 57 -15.25 9.83 5.24
CA TYR A 57 -13.84 9.88 4.83
C TYR A 57 -12.96 9.39 5.98
N LEU A 58 -12.11 8.39 5.68
CA LEU A 58 -11.17 7.82 6.63
C LEU A 58 -9.75 8.04 6.12
N ASP A 59 -8.84 8.38 7.03
CA ASP A 59 -7.42 8.50 6.73
C ASP A 59 -6.57 7.82 7.82
N PHE A 60 -5.47 7.20 7.40
CA PHE A 60 -4.56 6.51 8.30
C PHE A 60 -3.40 7.44 8.67
N SER A 61 -3.25 7.72 9.97
CA SER A 61 -2.08 8.41 10.48
C SER A 61 -0.80 7.63 10.17
N LYS A 62 0.13 8.26 9.45
CA LYS A 62 1.45 7.67 9.11
C LYS A 62 1.33 6.29 8.47
N ALA A 63 0.48 6.18 7.45
CA ALA A 63 0.12 4.90 6.81
C ALA A 63 1.33 4.03 6.44
N PHE A 64 2.39 4.63 5.87
CA PHE A 64 3.59 3.89 5.50
C PHE A 64 4.52 3.57 6.67
N ASP A 65 4.53 4.37 7.74
CA ASP A 65 5.45 4.16 8.88
C ASP A 65 4.90 3.15 9.90
N THR A 66 3.59 2.88 9.87
CA THR A 66 2.88 2.09 10.87
C THR A 66 2.53 0.68 10.42
N VAL A 67 2.92 0.28 9.21
CA VAL A 67 2.67 -1.07 8.68
C VAL A 67 3.36 -2.13 9.53
N SER A 68 2.60 -3.00 10.19
CA SER A 68 3.16 -4.14 10.93
C SER A 68 3.78 -5.14 9.97
N HIS A 69 5.09 -5.42 10.13
CA HIS A 69 5.81 -6.38 9.26
C HIS A 69 5.21 -7.79 9.34
N SER A 70 4.85 -8.27 10.54
CA SER A 70 4.29 -9.61 10.70
C SER A 70 2.93 -9.76 10.02
N ILE A 71 2.06 -8.75 10.15
CA ILE A 71 0.75 -8.73 9.50
C ILE A 71 0.90 -8.63 7.97
N LEU A 72 1.81 -7.78 7.50
CA LEU A 72 2.10 -7.64 6.06
C LEU A 72 2.55 -8.98 5.46
N ILE A 73 3.54 -9.64 6.07
CA ILE A 73 4.03 -10.94 5.60
C ILE A 73 2.93 -12.01 5.63
N ALA A 74 2.09 -12.03 6.67
CA ALA A 74 0.96 -12.95 6.75
C ALA A 74 -0.07 -12.70 5.63
N LYS A 75 -0.37 -11.43 5.33
CA LYS A 75 -1.28 -11.05 4.23
C LYS A 75 -0.72 -11.46 2.87
N LEU A 76 0.56 -11.21 2.61
CA LEU A 76 1.20 -11.61 1.35
C LEU A 76 1.14 -13.13 1.12
N ARG A 77 1.38 -13.93 2.17
CA ARG A 77 1.21 -15.39 2.11
C ARG A 77 -0.25 -15.77 1.84
N LYS A 78 -1.21 -15.12 2.49
CA LYS A 78 -2.64 -15.36 2.29
C LYS A 78 -3.12 -14.97 0.88
N CYS A 79 -2.52 -13.94 0.27
CA CYS A 79 -2.75 -13.57 -1.12
C CYS A 79 -2.15 -14.60 -2.10
N GLY A 80 -1.36 -15.57 -1.62
CA GLY A 80 -0.86 -16.68 -2.41
C GLY A 80 0.43 -16.38 -3.16
N LEU A 81 1.18 -15.33 -2.81
CA LEU A 81 2.50 -15.10 -3.41
C LEU A 81 3.43 -16.27 -3.12
N ASP A 82 4.35 -16.52 -4.04
CA ASP A 82 5.34 -17.57 -3.87
C ASP A 82 6.23 -17.34 -2.64
N LYS A 83 6.68 -18.44 -2.05
CA LYS A 83 7.45 -18.44 -0.81
C LYS A 83 8.74 -17.61 -0.92
N TRP A 84 9.37 -17.57 -2.08
CA TRP A 84 10.65 -16.89 -2.28
C TRP A 84 10.46 -15.38 -2.39
N THR A 85 9.43 -14.91 -3.09
CA THR A 85 9.08 -13.48 -3.13
C THR A 85 8.72 -12.97 -1.74
N VAL A 86 7.89 -13.71 -1.00
CA VAL A 86 7.56 -13.34 0.39
C VAL A 86 8.82 -13.33 1.26
N LYS A 87 9.72 -14.30 1.11
CA LYS A 87 10.95 -14.35 1.88
C LYS A 87 11.89 -13.18 1.54
N TRP A 88 11.92 -12.78 0.28
CA TRP A 88 12.68 -11.62 -0.17
C TRP A 88 12.14 -10.33 0.48
N ILE A 89 10.81 -10.13 0.50
CA ILE A 89 10.18 -8.97 1.15
C ILE A 89 10.42 -8.99 2.67
N GLU A 90 10.33 -10.16 3.31
CA GLU A 90 10.64 -10.31 4.73
C GLU A 90 12.09 -9.87 5.02
N ASN A 91 13.05 -10.31 4.20
CA ASN A 91 14.45 -9.89 4.34
C ASN A 91 14.66 -8.40 4.03
N TRP A 92 13.90 -7.83 3.07
CA TRP A 92 13.96 -6.42 2.73
C TRP A 92 13.48 -5.50 3.86
N LEU A 93 12.56 -5.98 4.71
CA LEU A 93 12.06 -5.26 5.89
C LEU A 93 12.92 -5.47 7.15
N LYS A 94 13.58 -6.62 7.24
CA LYS A 94 14.26 -7.11 8.44
C LYS A 94 15.53 -6.32 8.78
N ASP A 95 15.82 -6.20 10.08
CA ASP A 95 17.05 -5.65 10.67
C ASP A 95 17.42 -4.24 10.17
N ARG A 96 16.41 -3.47 9.74
CA ARG A 96 16.58 -2.09 9.31
C ARG A 96 16.81 -1.16 10.49
N ALA A 97 17.63 -0.14 10.28
CA ALA A 97 17.82 0.96 11.22
C ALA A 97 17.68 2.31 10.49
N GLN A 98 17.25 3.31 11.24
CA GLN A 98 17.09 4.69 10.78
C GLN A 98 17.71 5.66 11.78
N ARG A 99 18.06 6.85 11.31
CA ARG A 99 18.49 7.99 12.12
C ARG A 99 18.09 9.27 11.44
N VAL A 100 18.04 10.35 12.20
CA VAL A 100 17.71 11.68 11.70
C VAL A 100 19.00 12.48 11.52
N MET A 101 19.11 13.21 10.41
CA MET A 101 20.20 14.15 10.16
C MET A 101 19.63 15.55 9.99
N ILE A 102 20.13 16.50 10.78
CA ILE A 102 19.72 17.91 10.71
C ILE A 102 20.99 18.75 10.69
N ARG A 103 21.19 19.53 9.62
CA ARG A 103 22.33 20.46 9.46
C ARG A 103 23.69 19.81 9.75
N GLY A 104 23.90 18.58 9.26
CA GLY A 104 25.14 17.83 9.44
C GLY A 104 25.29 17.13 10.81
N THR A 105 24.35 17.30 11.74
CA THR A 105 24.32 16.57 13.00
C THR A 105 23.43 15.33 12.88
N GLU A 106 23.92 14.18 13.34
CA GLU A 106 23.22 12.90 13.28
C GLU A 106 22.74 12.43 14.65
N SER A 107 21.53 11.87 14.70
CA SER A 107 21.05 11.14 15.88
C SER A 107 21.69 9.75 15.97
N SER A 108 21.52 9.09 17.11
CA SER A 108 21.79 7.66 17.21
C SER A 108 20.92 6.86 16.24
N TRP A 109 21.41 5.70 15.81
CA TRP A 109 20.61 4.72 15.08
C TRP A 109 19.48 4.19 15.95
N LYS A 110 18.33 3.94 15.33
CA LYS A 110 17.17 3.26 15.92
C LYS A 110 16.68 2.18 14.97
N SER A 111 16.41 1.00 15.49
CA SER A 111 15.81 -0.10 14.72
C SER A 111 14.42 0.29 14.20
N VAL A 112 14.10 -0.16 12.99
CA VAL A 112 12.79 0.02 12.34
C VAL A 112 11.98 -1.24 12.60
N THR A 113 10.96 -1.13 13.45
CA THR A 113 10.11 -2.25 13.87
C THR A 113 8.75 -2.29 13.14
N SER A 114 8.41 -1.22 12.42
CA SER A 114 7.21 -1.11 11.60
C SER A 114 7.47 -0.20 10.39
N GLY A 115 6.58 -0.31 9.42
CA GLY A 115 6.53 0.52 8.25
C GLY A 115 7.30 -0.03 7.06
N VAL A 116 6.99 0.53 5.90
CA VAL A 116 7.73 0.35 4.66
C VAL A 116 8.51 1.64 4.37
N PRO A 117 9.70 1.57 3.75
CA PRO A 117 10.46 2.76 3.41
C PRO A 117 9.69 3.67 2.44
N GLN A 118 9.41 4.88 2.87
CA GLN A 118 8.86 5.92 2.00
C GLN A 118 9.86 6.28 0.89
N GLY A 119 9.36 6.49 -0.33
CA GLY A 119 10.20 6.71 -1.52
C GLY A 119 10.80 5.44 -2.13
N SER A 120 10.51 4.26 -1.57
CA SER A 120 10.85 2.99 -2.22
C SER A 120 9.89 2.64 -3.35
N VAL A 121 10.32 1.74 -4.23
CA VAL A 121 9.49 1.26 -5.35
C VAL A 121 8.38 0.33 -4.84
N LEU A 122 8.69 -0.48 -3.82
CA LEU A 122 7.74 -1.45 -3.26
C LEU A 122 6.77 -0.86 -2.23
N GLY A 123 7.13 0.24 -1.57
CA GLY A 123 6.31 0.84 -0.52
C GLY A 123 4.82 1.00 -0.88
N PRO A 124 4.47 1.49 -2.08
CA PRO A 124 3.06 1.68 -2.45
C PRO A 124 2.25 0.39 -2.71
N VAL A 125 2.89 -0.74 -3.02
CA VAL A 125 2.20 -2.01 -3.35
C VAL A 125 2.10 -2.95 -2.14
N LEU A 126 2.87 -2.69 -1.08
CA LEU A 126 2.94 -3.47 0.15
C LEU A 126 2.03 -2.87 1.24
#